data_AF-A0A6G3SER8-F1
#
_entry.id   AF-A0A6G3SER8-F1
#
_cell.length_a   1.000
_cell.length_b   1.000
_cell.length_c   1.000
_cell.angle_alpha   90.00
_cell.angle_beta   90.00
_cell.angle_gamma   90.00
#
_symmetry.space_group_name_H-M   'P 1'
#
loop_
_entity.id
_entity.type
_entity.pdbx_description
1 polymer ?
#
loop_
_entity_poly.entity_id
_entity_poly.type
_entity_poly.pdbx_seq_one_letter_code
_entity_poly.pdbx_strand_id
1 'polypeptide(L)'
;MPFLRALVRTVRMIRHTGGLAAGLPPDDEVLLDTPDERLAPALVAAGRGEYGPVAQVLADTREAGEWENRDRYVLRLAAFAAFRAEWFEAWQAASPHDPDLLLVKAQLAVGRAFGSPARAELLREVTPLILAAAEAEPGDPVPWRVALDHARGTNAPHTDFEELWAQAVRRSPHHYGCHVAALQYLSAAWYGSHAECFAFAERAAQDALPGS
;
A
#
# COMPACT_ATOMS: atom_id res chain seq x y z
N MET A 1 27.16 -24.72 -31.86
CA MET A 1 26.53 -23.66 -32.68
C MET A 1 25.35 -22.97 -31.94
N PRO A 2 25.54 -22.27 -30.80
CA PRO A 2 24.44 -21.61 -30.09
C PRO A 2 24.28 -20.12 -30.43
N PHE A 3 25.32 -19.49 -31.01
CA PHE A 3 25.40 -18.05 -31.25
C PHE A 3 24.46 -17.53 -32.34
N LEU A 4 24.07 -18.39 -33.29
CA LEU A 4 23.16 -18.02 -34.39
C LEU A 4 21.69 -17.91 -33.96
N ARG A 5 21.25 -18.60 -32.89
CA ARG A 5 19.87 -18.50 -32.38
C ARG A 5 19.63 -17.25 -31.53
N ALA A 6 20.67 -16.72 -30.88
CA ALA A 6 20.58 -15.48 -30.11
C ALA A 6 20.35 -14.27 -31.02
N LEU A 7 21.07 -14.20 -32.15
CA LEU A 7 20.98 -13.09 -33.10
C LEU A 7 19.62 -12.99 -33.82
N VAL A 8 18.98 -14.14 -34.11
CA VAL A 8 17.65 -14.17 -34.75
C VAL A 8 16.54 -13.68 -33.80
N ARG A 9 16.70 -13.86 -32.48
CA ARG A 9 15.75 -13.34 -31.47
C ARG A 9 15.83 -11.82 -31.34
N THR A 10 17.03 -11.24 -31.40
CA THR A 10 17.24 -9.79 -31.32
C THR A 10 16.67 -9.07 -32.55
N VAL A 11 16.81 -9.65 -33.76
CA VAL A 11 16.28 -9.06 -35.00
C VAL A 11 14.75 -9.09 -35.07
N ARG A 12 14.10 -10.07 -34.43
CA ARG A 12 12.63 -10.16 -34.37
C ARG A 12 12.02 -9.14 -33.39
N MET A 13 12.72 -8.76 -32.31
CA MET A 13 12.30 -7.67 -31.42
C MET A 13 12.38 -6.30 -32.11
N ILE A 14 13.47 -6.04 -32.86
CA ILE A 14 13.69 -4.75 -33.54
C ILE A 14 12.64 -4.48 -34.64
N ARG A 15 12.05 -5.52 -35.24
CA ARG A 15 11.02 -5.36 -36.29
C ARG A 15 9.60 -5.10 -35.75
N HIS A 16 9.35 -5.25 -34.46
CA HIS A 16 8.03 -5.03 -33.85
C HIS A 16 7.98 -3.86 -32.86
N THR A 17 9.12 -3.33 -32.41
CA THR A 17 9.16 -2.17 -31.50
C THR A 17 8.67 -0.87 -32.14
N GLY A 18 8.91 -0.67 -33.43
CA GLY A 18 8.51 0.57 -34.12
C GLY A 18 7.00 0.82 -34.15
N GLY A 19 6.17 -0.23 -34.01
CA GLY A 19 4.71 -0.11 -33.93
C GLY A 19 4.16 -0.07 -32.49
N LEU A 20 4.93 -0.54 -31.50
CA LEU A 20 4.50 -0.60 -30.09
C LEU A 20 4.73 0.71 -29.33
N ALA A 21 5.67 1.54 -29.78
CA ALA A 21 5.98 2.84 -29.18
C ALA A 21 5.13 4.00 -29.75
N ALA A 22 4.34 3.74 -30.80
CA ALA A 22 3.54 4.79 -31.43
C ALA A 22 2.43 5.26 -30.48
N GLY A 23 2.59 6.47 -29.92
CA GLY A 23 1.64 7.08 -28.98
C GLY A 23 1.98 6.92 -27.50
N LEU A 24 3.11 6.27 -27.16
CA LEU A 24 3.63 6.25 -25.80
C LEU A 24 4.59 7.43 -25.58
N PRO A 25 4.59 8.07 -24.40
CA PRO A 25 5.61 9.05 -24.05
C PRO A 25 7.01 8.43 -24.13
N PRO A 26 8.05 9.23 -24.48
CA PRO A 26 9.42 8.74 -24.51
C PRO A 26 9.86 8.28 -23.11
N ASP A 27 10.75 7.28 -23.06
CA ASP A 27 11.12 6.58 -21.82
C ASP A 27 11.62 7.53 -20.70
N ASP A 28 12.23 8.66 -21.06
CA ASP A 28 12.74 9.69 -20.14
C ASP A 28 11.66 10.66 -19.61
N GLU A 29 10.47 10.67 -20.22
CA GLU A 29 9.30 11.39 -19.71
C GLU A 29 8.41 10.51 -18.82
N VAL A 30 8.63 9.20 -18.79
CA VAL A 30 7.91 8.25 -17.92
C VAL A 30 8.50 8.26 -16.52
N LEU A 31 7.94 9.13 -15.66
CA LEU A 31 8.30 9.16 -14.24
C LEU A 31 7.44 8.17 -13.44
N LEU A 32 8.04 7.03 -13.06
CA LEU A 32 7.41 6.05 -12.17
C LEU A 32 7.31 6.60 -10.73
N ASP A 33 6.21 6.27 -10.06
CA ASP A 33 5.94 6.60 -8.65
C ASP A 33 5.90 8.09 -8.29
N THR A 34 5.74 8.98 -9.28
CA THR A 34 5.56 10.41 -9.02
C THR A 34 4.30 10.66 -8.21
N PRO A 35 4.36 11.46 -7.12
CA PRO A 35 3.16 11.91 -6.43
C PRO A 35 2.26 12.68 -7.39
N ASP A 36 0.95 12.46 -7.31
CA ASP A 36 0.00 13.19 -8.14
C ASP A 36 -0.12 14.66 -7.74
N GLU A 37 -0.92 15.41 -8.50
CA GLU A 37 -1.09 16.86 -8.33
C GLU A 37 -1.65 17.27 -6.95
N ARG A 38 -2.29 16.36 -6.21
CA ARG A 38 -2.78 16.62 -4.85
C ARG A 38 -1.70 16.35 -3.82
N LEU A 39 -1.01 15.21 -3.92
CA LEU A 39 0.00 14.81 -2.93
C LEU A 39 1.32 15.57 -3.10
N ALA A 40 1.73 15.91 -4.32
CA ALA A 40 3.02 16.57 -4.58
C ALA A 40 3.16 17.93 -3.82
N PRO A 41 2.20 18.87 -3.92
CA PRO A 41 2.28 20.12 -3.14
C PRO A 41 2.28 19.89 -1.63
N ALA A 42 1.52 18.91 -1.14
CA ALA A 42 1.47 18.56 0.28
C ALA A 42 2.82 18.04 0.79
N LEU A 43 3.51 17.20 0.02
CA LEU A 43 4.86 16.73 0.35
C LEU A 43 5.90 17.86 0.32
N VAL A 44 5.77 18.83 -0.60
CA VAL A 44 6.63 20.03 -0.62
C VAL A 44 6.44 20.85 0.66
N ALA A 45 5.19 21.06 1.10
CA ALA A 45 4.90 21.75 2.35
C ALA A 45 5.42 20.97 3.58
N ALA A 46 5.24 19.64 3.60
CA ALA A 46 5.81 18.78 4.62
C ALA A 46 7.35 18.88 4.68
N GLY A 47 8.00 18.99 3.51
CA GLY A 47 9.44 19.25 3.40
C GLY A 47 9.90 20.56 4.05
N ARG A 48 8.99 21.53 4.20
CA ARG A 48 9.20 22.81 4.91
C ARG A 48 8.78 22.76 6.40
N GLY A 49 8.32 21.61 6.88
CA GLY A 49 7.85 21.41 8.25
C GLY A 49 6.36 21.63 8.47
N GLU A 50 5.58 21.88 7.41
CA GLU A 50 4.14 22.13 7.50
C GLU A 50 3.36 20.82 7.34
N TYR A 51 2.62 20.39 8.38
CA TYR A 51 1.78 19.19 8.29
C TYR A 51 0.34 19.48 7.80
N GLY A 52 -0.12 20.73 7.89
CA GLY A 52 -1.50 21.11 7.56
C GLY A 52 -1.96 20.69 6.15
N PRO A 53 -1.18 20.94 5.08
CA PRO A 53 -1.54 20.50 3.74
C PRO A 53 -1.64 18.98 3.58
N VAL A 54 -0.80 18.22 4.30
CA VAL A 54 -0.88 16.75 4.32
C VAL A 54 -2.15 16.28 5.02
N ALA A 55 -2.46 16.84 6.18
CA ALA A 55 -3.69 16.52 6.91
C ALA A 55 -4.93 16.81 6.06
N GLN A 56 -4.96 17.96 5.36
CA GLN A 56 -6.07 18.31 4.47
C GLN A 56 -6.25 17.30 3.33
N VAL A 57 -5.17 16.94 2.62
CA VAL A 57 -5.27 15.99 1.49
C VAL A 57 -5.77 14.62 1.95
N LEU A 58 -5.33 14.13 3.11
CA LEU A 58 -5.85 12.87 3.65
C LEU A 58 -7.31 12.98 4.10
N ALA A 59 -7.70 14.09 4.74
CA ALA A 59 -9.08 14.34 5.14
C ALA A 59 -10.00 14.35 3.91
N ASP A 60 -9.60 15.02 2.82
CA ASP A 60 -10.37 15.05 1.57
C ASP A 60 -10.58 13.64 1.00
N THR A 61 -9.55 12.78 0.99
CA THR A 61 -9.70 11.39 0.52
C THR A 61 -10.61 10.57 1.42
N ARG A 62 -10.59 10.80 2.74
CA ARG A 62 -11.47 10.13 3.70
C ARG A 62 -12.93 10.52 3.47
N GLU A 63 -13.19 11.81 3.39
CA GLU A 63 -14.54 12.37 3.24
C GLU A 63 -15.16 11.99 1.89
N ALA A 64 -14.35 11.92 0.83
CA ALA A 64 -14.79 11.49 -0.49
C ALA A 64 -14.87 9.95 -0.66
N GLY A 65 -14.39 9.17 0.32
CA GLY A 65 -14.31 7.71 0.22
C GLY A 65 -13.36 7.20 -0.86
N GLU A 66 -12.33 7.98 -1.19
CA GLU A 66 -11.32 7.65 -2.20
C GLU A 66 -10.25 6.71 -1.64
N TRP A 67 -10.66 5.50 -1.24
CA TRP A 67 -9.83 4.56 -0.48
C TRP A 67 -8.51 4.19 -1.18
N GLU A 68 -8.52 4.07 -2.50
CA GLU A 68 -7.31 3.79 -3.29
C GLU A 68 -6.28 4.93 -3.22
N ASN A 69 -6.73 6.18 -3.33
CA ASN A 69 -5.85 7.34 -3.21
C ASN A 69 -5.35 7.47 -1.77
N ARG A 70 -6.26 7.29 -0.80
CA ARG A 70 -5.95 7.32 0.62
C ARG A 70 -4.85 6.34 0.99
N ASP A 71 -4.98 5.07 0.61
CA ASP A 71 -3.99 4.04 0.90
C ASP A 71 -2.62 4.37 0.29
N ARG A 72 -2.63 4.76 -0.98
CA ARG A 72 -1.42 5.17 -1.70
C ARG A 72 -0.73 6.36 -1.02
N TYR A 73 -1.50 7.34 -0.55
CA TYR A 73 -0.98 8.52 0.14
C TYR A 73 -0.41 8.15 1.51
N VAL A 74 -1.13 7.33 2.28
CA VAL A 74 -0.70 6.83 3.59
C VAL A 74 0.64 6.09 3.49
N LEU A 75 0.82 5.22 2.49
CA LEU A 75 2.09 4.53 2.25
C LEU A 75 3.25 5.51 2.05
N ARG A 76 3.07 6.51 1.18
CA ARG A 76 4.10 7.51 0.88
C ARG A 76 4.38 8.44 2.06
N LEU A 77 3.35 8.86 2.78
CA LEU A 77 3.48 9.73 3.94
C LEU A 77 4.13 9.01 5.12
N ALA A 78 3.83 7.72 5.33
CA ALA A 78 4.54 6.91 6.32
C ALA A 78 6.03 6.76 5.94
N ALA A 79 6.35 6.53 4.67
CA ALA A 79 7.74 6.51 4.21
C ALA A 79 8.43 7.87 4.45
N PHE A 80 7.76 8.99 4.17
CA PHE A 80 8.28 10.33 4.46
C PHE A 80 8.50 10.55 5.97
N ALA A 81 7.52 10.20 6.80
CA ALA A 81 7.57 10.31 8.26
C ALA A 81 8.75 9.52 8.85
N ALA A 82 9.12 8.39 8.25
CA ALA A 82 10.25 7.59 8.69
C ALA A 82 11.59 8.36 8.65
N PHE A 83 11.74 9.33 7.74
CA PHE A 83 12.95 10.15 7.56
C PHE A 83 12.79 11.59 8.08
N ARG A 84 11.63 11.95 8.61
CA ARG A 84 11.28 13.30 9.10
C ARG A 84 10.53 13.22 10.42
N ALA A 85 11.22 12.72 11.44
CA ALA A 85 10.62 12.43 12.74
C ALA A 85 10.04 13.68 13.40
N GLU A 86 10.77 14.80 13.36
CA GLU A 86 10.38 16.09 13.93
C GLU A 86 9.09 16.64 13.32
N TRP A 87 8.90 16.47 12.01
CA TRP A 87 7.67 16.86 11.32
C TRP A 87 6.49 16.00 11.79
N PHE A 88 6.68 14.69 11.90
CA PHE A 88 5.63 13.78 12.32
C PHE A 88 5.29 13.94 13.82
N GLU A 89 6.27 14.24 14.67
CA GLU A 89 6.08 14.57 16.08
C GLU A 89 5.28 15.88 16.25
N ALA A 90 5.57 16.90 15.43
CA ALA A 90 4.80 18.15 15.45
C ALA A 90 3.33 17.92 15.09
N TRP A 91 3.05 17.10 14.07
CA TRP A 91 1.66 16.74 13.73
C TRP A 91 0.98 15.95 14.86
N GLN A 92 1.68 14.97 15.45
CA GLN A 92 1.16 14.20 16.59
C GLN A 92 0.82 15.07 17.80
N ALA A 93 1.66 16.06 18.11
CA ALA A 93 1.44 16.95 19.23
C ALA A 93 0.23 17.88 19.01
N ALA A 94 0.01 18.31 17.76
CA ALA A 94 -1.06 19.24 17.44
C ALA A 94 -2.44 18.58 17.36
N SER A 95 -2.51 17.35 16.82
CA SER A 95 -3.78 16.66 16.56
C SER A 95 -3.72 15.16 16.92
N PRO A 96 -3.54 14.79 18.19
CA PRO A 96 -3.26 13.41 18.61
C PRO A 96 -4.39 12.40 18.33
N HIS A 97 -5.61 12.88 18.09
CA HIS A 97 -6.80 12.06 17.83
C HIS A 97 -7.29 12.16 16.38
N ASP A 98 -6.50 12.78 15.49
CA ASP A 98 -6.83 12.86 14.06
C ASP A 98 -6.83 11.45 13.43
N PRO A 99 -7.94 11.00 12.81
CA PRO A 99 -8.01 9.69 12.15
C PRO A 99 -6.92 9.47 11.11
N ASP A 100 -6.53 10.51 10.38
CA ASP A 100 -5.54 10.42 9.31
C ASP A 100 -4.13 10.22 9.88
N LEU A 101 -3.82 10.96 10.96
CA LEU A 101 -2.59 10.77 11.71
C LEU A 101 -2.49 9.37 12.29
N LEU A 102 -3.56 8.87 12.92
CA LEU A 102 -3.59 7.53 13.52
C LEU A 102 -3.29 6.44 12.49
N LEU A 103 -3.85 6.58 11.29
CA LEU A 103 -3.60 5.67 10.18
C LEU A 103 -2.14 5.73 9.69
N VAL A 104 -1.59 6.93 9.47
CA VAL A 104 -0.17 7.10 9.09
C VAL A 104 0.76 6.55 10.18
N LYS A 105 0.42 6.72 11.46
CA LYS A 105 1.16 6.19 12.60
C LYS A 105 1.19 4.66 12.59
N ALA A 106 0.04 4.02 12.37
CA ALA A 106 -0.05 2.57 12.26
C ALA A 106 0.78 2.04 11.08
N GLN A 107 0.64 2.65 9.90
CA GLN A 107 1.43 2.27 8.71
C GLN A 107 2.94 2.46 8.93
N LEU A 108 3.36 3.58 9.53
CA LEU A 108 4.77 3.85 9.85
C LEU A 108 5.33 2.80 10.80
N ALA A 109 4.58 2.42 11.83
CA ALA A 109 5.01 1.42 12.81
C ALA A 109 5.16 0.02 12.17
N VAL A 110 4.20 -0.40 11.34
CA VAL A 110 4.31 -1.65 10.56
C VAL A 110 5.53 -1.59 9.63
N GLY A 111 5.70 -0.51 8.87
CA GLY A 111 6.84 -0.34 7.96
C GLY A 111 8.19 -0.42 8.67
N ARG A 112 8.34 0.23 9.83
CA ARG A 112 9.55 0.15 10.67
C ARG A 112 9.81 -1.27 11.14
N ALA A 113 8.78 -2.00 11.57
CA ALA A 113 8.93 -3.37 12.01
C ALA A 113 9.39 -4.30 10.86
N PHE A 114 8.88 -4.11 9.65
CA PHE A 114 9.31 -4.87 8.46
C PHE A 114 10.78 -4.61 8.07
N GLY A 115 11.32 -3.44 8.38
CA GLY A 115 12.74 -3.12 8.18
C GLY A 115 13.68 -3.69 9.24
N SER A 116 13.16 -4.37 10.27
CA SER A 116 13.95 -4.85 11.42
C SER A 116 14.03 -6.39 11.46
N PRO A 117 15.18 -6.98 11.85
CA PRO A 117 15.26 -8.41 12.13
C PRO A 117 14.37 -8.84 13.33
N ALA A 118 14.00 -7.91 14.22
CA ALA A 118 13.09 -8.14 15.34
C ALA A 118 11.60 -7.95 14.96
N ARG A 119 11.26 -8.03 13.66
CA ARG A 119 9.93 -7.75 13.10
C ARG A 119 8.77 -8.29 13.93
N ALA A 120 8.80 -9.57 14.29
CA ALA A 120 7.68 -10.22 14.97
C ALA A 120 7.42 -9.68 16.39
N GLU A 121 8.48 -9.26 17.12
CA GLU A 121 8.34 -8.61 18.43
C GLU A 121 7.75 -7.22 18.26
N LEU A 122 8.34 -6.41 17.37
CA LEU A 122 7.91 -5.04 17.13
C LEU A 122 6.45 -4.97 16.67
N LEU A 123 6.03 -5.88 15.77
CA LEU A 123 4.65 -5.91 15.28
C LEU A 123 3.63 -6.19 16.38
N ARG A 124 3.95 -7.03 17.38
CA ARG A 124 3.02 -7.29 18.50
C ARG A 124 2.62 -6.03 19.25
N GLU A 125 3.52 -5.05 19.32
CA GLU A 125 3.25 -3.75 19.96
C GLU A 125 2.42 -2.80 19.06
N VAL A 126 2.26 -3.10 17.77
CA VAL A 126 1.57 -2.24 16.79
C VAL A 126 0.05 -2.44 16.78
N THR A 127 -0.45 -3.58 17.29
CA THR A 127 -1.89 -3.91 17.28
C THR A 127 -2.78 -2.77 17.80
N PRO A 128 -2.49 -2.10 18.94
CA PRO A 128 -3.31 -0.99 19.43
C PRO A 128 -3.38 0.21 18.46
N LEU A 129 -2.32 0.46 17.68
CA LEU A 129 -2.29 1.56 16.70
C LEU A 129 -3.22 1.26 15.52
N ILE A 130 -3.24 0.01 15.06
CA ILE A 130 -4.12 -0.45 13.98
C ILE A 130 -5.59 -0.36 14.42
N LEU A 131 -5.89 -0.81 15.64
CA LEU A 131 -7.24 -0.73 16.20
C LEU A 131 -7.69 0.72 16.36
N ALA A 132 -6.85 1.60 16.90
CA ALA A 132 -7.16 3.03 17.01
C ALA A 132 -7.46 3.67 15.64
N ALA A 133 -6.69 3.32 14.59
CA ALA A 133 -6.96 3.81 13.24
C ALA A 133 -8.30 3.27 12.68
N ALA A 134 -8.60 1.99 12.92
CA ALA A 134 -9.86 1.36 12.48
C ALA A 134 -11.09 1.88 13.22
N GLU A 135 -10.95 2.26 14.49
CA GLU A 135 -12.02 2.85 15.30
C GLU A 135 -12.27 4.32 14.95
N ALA A 136 -11.23 5.06 14.57
CA ALA A 136 -11.33 6.49 14.25
C ALA A 136 -12.11 6.75 12.96
N GLU A 137 -12.05 5.86 11.97
CA GLU A 137 -12.88 5.88 10.78
C GLU A 137 -13.39 4.46 10.46
N PRO A 138 -14.54 4.04 11.02
CA PRO A 138 -15.03 2.67 10.87
C PRO A 138 -15.36 2.26 9.44
N GLY A 139 -15.56 3.20 8.52
CA GLY A 139 -15.80 2.93 7.10
C GLY A 139 -14.54 2.67 6.27
N ASP A 140 -13.36 3.02 6.79
CA ASP A 140 -12.10 2.99 6.05
C ASP A 140 -11.55 1.56 5.93
N PRO A 141 -11.32 1.02 4.71
CA PRO A 141 -10.72 -0.28 4.51
C PRO A 141 -9.20 -0.29 4.78
N VAL A 142 -8.52 0.86 4.75
CA VAL A 142 -7.05 0.97 4.80
C VAL A 142 -6.45 0.46 6.11
N PRO A 143 -6.99 0.75 7.32
CA PRO A 143 -6.53 0.13 8.56
C PRO A 143 -6.50 -1.41 8.50
N TRP A 144 -7.45 -2.03 7.80
CA TRP A 144 -7.51 -3.49 7.64
C TRP A 144 -6.47 -4.02 6.67
N ARG A 145 -6.09 -3.24 5.65
CA ARG A 145 -4.89 -3.55 4.86
C ARG A 145 -3.64 -3.57 5.72
N VAL A 146 -3.46 -2.55 6.57
CA VAL A 146 -2.34 -2.47 7.52
C VAL A 146 -2.36 -3.67 8.48
N ALA A 147 -3.56 -4.10 8.91
CA ALA A 147 -3.75 -5.30 9.73
C ALA A 147 -3.35 -6.59 9.00
N LEU A 148 -3.65 -6.73 7.71
CA LEU A 148 -3.23 -7.88 6.90
C LEU A 148 -1.70 -7.94 6.73
N ASP A 149 -1.05 -6.80 6.53
CA ASP A 149 0.42 -6.71 6.54
C ASP A 149 1.01 -7.10 7.90
N HIS A 150 0.41 -6.62 8.98
CA HIS A 150 0.78 -7.01 10.34
C HIS A 150 0.64 -8.53 10.54
N ALA A 151 -0.50 -9.11 10.18
CA ALA A 151 -0.77 -10.55 10.28
C ALA A 151 0.26 -11.38 9.52
N ARG A 152 0.66 -10.94 8.33
CA ARG A 152 1.73 -11.55 7.53
C ARG A 152 3.07 -11.47 8.26
N GLY A 153 3.41 -10.31 8.82
CA GLY A 153 4.68 -10.10 9.50
C GLY A 153 4.82 -10.84 10.84
N THR A 154 3.70 -11.11 11.52
CA THR A 154 3.65 -11.89 12.77
C THR A 154 3.42 -13.39 12.56
N ASN A 155 3.22 -13.84 11.32
CA ASN A 155 2.73 -15.20 11.02
C ASN A 155 1.46 -15.54 11.83
N ALA A 156 0.48 -14.65 11.79
CA ALA A 156 -0.79 -14.87 12.47
C ALA A 156 -1.48 -16.15 11.95
N PRO A 157 -2.25 -16.87 12.77
CA PRO A 157 -3.07 -17.99 12.33
C PRO A 157 -4.01 -17.61 11.18
N HIS A 158 -4.37 -18.60 10.36
CA HIS A 158 -5.26 -18.39 9.21
C HIS A 158 -6.65 -17.87 9.63
N THR A 159 -7.14 -18.28 10.80
CA THR A 159 -8.42 -17.80 11.36
C THR A 159 -8.41 -16.28 11.60
N ASP A 160 -7.31 -15.76 12.14
CA ASP A 160 -7.16 -14.32 12.41
C ASP A 160 -7.07 -13.56 11.08
N PHE A 161 -6.37 -14.13 10.10
CA PHE A 161 -6.36 -13.60 8.73
C PHE A 161 -7.77 -13.53 8.12
N GLU A 162 -8.57 -14.60 8.22
CA GLU A 162 -9.93 -14.64 7.68
C GLU A 162 -10.82 -13.56 8.30
N GLU A 163 -10.70 -13.32 9.61
CA GLU A 163 -11.44 -12.27 10.31
C GLU A 163 -11.06 -10.87 9.80
N LEU A 164 -9.76 -10.59 9.67
CA LEU A 164 -9.24 -9.33 9.14
C LEU A 164 -9.64 -9.12 7.68
N TRP A 165 -9.54 -10.17 6.86
CA TRP A 165 -9.97 -10.16 5.46
C TRP A 165 -11.45 -9.83 5.35
N ALA A 166 -12.29 -10.44 6.18
CA ALA A 166 -13.72 -10.17 6.20
C ALA A 166 -14.02 -8.72 6.60
N GLN A 167 -13.24 -8.10 7.49
CA GLN A 167 -13.38 -6.66 7.82
C GLN A 167 -13.05 -5.76 6.63
N ALA A 168 -11.99 -6.08 5.88
CA ALA A 168 -11.59 -5.34 4.69
C ALA A 168 -12.67 -5.41 3.60
N VAL A 169 -13.11 -6.62 3.25
CA VAL A 169 -14.12 -6.84 2.19
C VAL A 169 -15.46 -6.22 2.55
N ARG A 170 -15.87 -6.24 3.83
CA ARG A 170 -17.12 -5.59 4.29
C ARG A 170 -17.16 -4.08 4.00
N ARG A 171 -16.00 -3.42 3.96
CA ARG A 171 -15.88 -1.96 3.77
C ARG A 171 -15.67 -1.59 2.32
N SER A 172 -14.78 -2.32 1.64
CA SER A 172 -14.50 -2.12 0.23
C SER A 172 -14.11 -3.45 -0.41
N PRO A 173 -15.07 -4.16 -1.04
CA PRO A 173 -14.84 -5.49 -1.62
C PRO A 173 -13.75 -5.54 -2.70
N HIS A 174 -13.48 -4.41 -3.36
CA HIS A 174 -12.56 -4.30 -4.47
C HIS A 174 -11.32 -3.45 -4.14
N HIS A 175 -11.05 -3.15 -2.86
CA HIS A 175 -9.89 -2.35 -2.48
C HIS A 175 -8.58 -3.06 -2.83
N TYR A 176 -7.87 -2.53 -3.83
CA TYR A 176 -6.70 -3.17 -4.42
C TYR A 176 -5.62 -3.45 -3.38
N GLY A 177 -5.32 -2.48 -2.51
CA GLY A 177 -4.31 -2.64 -1.47
C GLY A 177 -4.62 -3.81 -0.52
N CYS A 178 -5.89 -4.00 -0.16
CA CYS A 178 -6.32 -5.11 0.69
C CYS A 178 -6.12 -6.46 -0.01
N HIS A 179 -6.51 -6.56 -1.29
CA HIS A 179 -6.31 -7.76 -2.10
C HIS A 179 -4.83 -8.12 -2.24
N VAL A 180 -3.97 -7.13 -2.47
CA VAL A 180 -2.51 -7.34 -2.54
C VAL A 180 -1.95 -7.83 -1.20
N ALA A 181 -2.33 -7.21 -0.09
CA ALA A 181 -1.87 -7.63 1.24
C ALA A 181 -2.33 -9.06 1.57
N ALA A 182 -3.58 -9.41 1.24
CA ALA A 182 -4.10 -10.77 1.42
C ALA A 182 -3.38 -11.79 0.54
N LEU A 183 -3.17 -11.48 -0.74
CA LEU A 183 -2.39 -12.32 -1.65
C LEU A 183 -0.98 -12.57 -1.13
N GLN A 184 -0.31 -11.53 -0.60
CA GLN A 184 1.01 -11.67 -0.02
C GLN A 184 1.03 -12.57 1.22
N TYR A 185 0.03 -12.45 2.11
CA TYR A 185 -0.11 -13.32 3.28
C TYR A 185 -0.21 -14.79 2.87
N LEU A 186 -1.05 -15.09 1.87
CA LEU A 186 -1.31 -16.46 1.37
C LEU A 186 -0.19 -17.02 0.49
N SER A 187 0.82 -16.21 0.14
CA SER A 187 1.87 -16.63 -0.79
C SER A 187 2.91 -17.56 -0.17
N ALA A 188 3.47 -18.44 -1.01
CA ALA A 188 4.58 -19.34 -0.64
C ALA A 188 5.89 -18.62 -0.30
N ALA A 189 6.02 -17.33 -0.67
CA ALA A 189 7.16 -16.50 -0.26
C ALA A 189 7.12 -16.16 1.24
N TRP A 190 5.96 -16.35 1.87
CA TRP A 190 5.74 -16.17 3.31
C TRP A 190 5.40 -17.52 3.93
N TYR A 191 4.24 -17.64 4.57
CA TYR A 191 3.85 -18.81 5.33
C TYR A 191 2.69 -19.59 4.68
N GLY A 192 2.18 -19.13 3.55
CA GLY A 192 1.15 -19.82 2.77
C GLY A 192 1.72 -20.74 1.69
N SER A 193 0.96 -20.94 0.62
CA SER A 193 1.31 -21.85 -0.47
C SER A 193 0.97 -21.27 -1.85
N HIS A 194 1.58 -21.82 -2.90
CA HIS A 194 1.22 -21.45 -4.27
C HIS A 194 -0.26 -21.74 -4.53
N ALA A 195 -0.78 -22.87 -4.04
CA ALA A 195 -2.17 -23.26 -4.25
C ALA A 195 -3.15 -22.26 -3.61
N GLU A 196 -2.93 -21.86 -2.36
CA GLU A 196 -3.77 -20.86 -1.68
C GLU A 196 -3.71 -19.49 -2.37
N CYS A 197 -2.49 -19.05 -2.71
CA CYS A 197 -2.25 -17.79 -3.41
C CYS A 197 -2.98 -17.73 -4.76
N PHE A 198 -2.83 -18.77 -5.59
CA PHE A 198 -3.51 -18.84 -6.89
C PHE A 198 -5.02 -18.97 -6.75
N ALA A 199 -5.52 -19.81 -5.84
CA ALA A 199 -6.95 -19.93 -5.59
C ALA A 199 -7.57 -18.58 -5.18
N PHE A 200 -6.88 -17.82 -4.33
CA PHE A 200 -7.30 -16.47 -3.96
C PHE A 200 -7.28 -15.52 -5.15
N ALA A 201 -6.19 -15.49 -5.93
CA ALA A 201 -6.07 -14.61 -7.09
C ALA A 201 -7.12 -14.89 -8.17
N GLU A 202 -7.38 -16.17 -8.46
CA GLU A 202 -8.41 -16.59 -9.42
C GLU A 202 -9.80 -16.16 -8.94
N ARG A 203 -10.09 -16.32 -7.65
CA ARG A 203 -11.36 -15.89 -7.08
C ARG A 203 -11.54 -14.37 -7.14
N ALA A 204 -10.52 -13.62 -6.75
CA ALA A 204 -10.54 -12.16 -6.82
C ALA A 204 -10.73 -11.67 -8.27
N ALA A 205 -10.10 -12.32 -9.25
CA ALA A 205 -10.27 -12.00 -10.66
C ALA A 205 -11.69 -12.31 -11.19
N GLN A 206 -12.31 -13.40 -10.73
CA GLN A 206 -13.69 -13.75 -11.09
C GLN A 206 -14.70 -12.76 -10.51
N ASP A 207 -14.44 -12.24 -9.31
CA ASP A 207 -15.32 -11.30 -8.61
C ASP A 207 -15.07 -9.83 -9.02
N ALA A 208 -14.08 -9.56 -9.89
CA ALA A 208 -13.75 -8.19 -10.34
C ALA A 208 -14.85 -7.57 -11.22
N LEU A 209 -14.97 -6.25 -11.17
CA LEU A 209 -15.93 -5.51 -12.00
C LEU A 209 -15.54 -5.59 -13.49
N PRO A 210 -16.51 -5.60 -14.42
CA PRO A 210 -16.21 -5.60 -15.85
C PRO A 210 -15.33 -4.42 -16.26
N GLY A 211 -14.19 -4.70 -16.92
CA GLY A 211 -13.27 -3.68 -17.41
C GLY A 211 -12.29 -3.12 -16.37
N SER A 212 -12.15 -3.79 -15.22
CA SER A 212 -11.10 -3.53 -14.23
C SER A 212 -9.72 -3.98 -14.72
#